data_AF-A0AAD5E3Z1-F1
#
_entry.id   AF-A0AAD5E3Z1-F1
#
_cell.length_a   1.000
_cell.length_b   1.000
_cell.length_c   1.000
_cell.angle_alpha   90.00
_cell.angle_beta   90.00
_cell.angle_gamma   90.00
#
_symmetry.space_group_name_H-M   'P 1'
#
loop_
_entity.id
_entity.type
_entity.pdbx_description
1 polymer ?
#
loop_
_entity_poly.entity_id
_entity_poly.type
_entity_poly.pdbx_seq_one_letter_code
_entity_poly.pdbx_strand_id
1 'polypeptide(L)' 'MSLIADEQLHTNTYIWSQEKDQVTISFLVPEHCKPKDLDIEIEQQHVKAGLKGQEPVLKVSILESV' A
#
# COMPACT_ATOMS: atom_id res chain seq x y z
N MET A 1 -27.36 -2.83 -17.79
CA MET A 1 -25.91 -2.92 -18.04
C MET A 1 -25.34 -1.53 -17.91
N SER A 2 -24.89 -1.16 -16.72
CA SER A 2 -24.28 0.16 -16.47
C SER A 2 -22.81 -0.06 -16.18
N LEU A 3 -22.02 0.17 -17.22
CA LEU A 3 -20.60 0.42 -17.16
C LEU A 3 -20.39 1.66 -16.28
N ILE A 4 -19.95 1.43 -15.05
CA ILE A 4 -19.21 2.40 -14.24
C ILE A 4 -18.31 1.56 -13.33
N ALA A 5 -17.31 0.93 -13.94
CA ALA A 5 -16.06 0.75 -13.22
C ALA A 5 -15.52 2.18 -13.09
N ASP A 6 -15.77 2.77 -11.93
CA ASP A 6 -15.17 4.01 -11.45
C ASP A 6 -13.66 3.79 -11.39
N GLU A 7 -13.02 3.77 -12.56
CA GLU A 7 -11.58 3.78 -12.72
C GLU A 7 -11.12 5.23 -12.49
N GLN A 8 -11.41 5.72 -11.29
CA GLN A 8 -10.69 6.82 -10.68
C GLN A 8 -9.26 6.32 -10.46
N LEU A 9 -8.49 6.24 -11.55
CA LEU A 9 -7.04 6.17 -11.55
C LEU A 9 -6.51 7.48 -10.94
N HIS A 10 -6.80 7.68 -9.66
CA HIS A 10 -5.92 8.41 -8.76
C HIS A 10 -4.57 7.73 -8.94
N THR A 11 -3.65 8.44 -9.58
CA THR A 11 -2.20 8.28 -9.57
C THR A 11 -1.72 7.22 -8.57
N ASN A 12 -1.87 5.94 -8.90
CA ASN A 12 -1.72 4.90 -7.89
C ASN A 12 -0.24 4.59 -7.82
N THR A 13 0.49 5.30 -6.95
CA THR A 13 1.91 5.04 -6.64
C THR A 13 2.10 3.64 -6.03
N TYR A 14 1.00 2.96 -5.72
CA TYR A 14 0.96 1.58 -5.28
C TYR A 14 -0.18 0.81 -5.98
N ILE A 15 -0.07 -0.51 -6.04
CA ILE A 15 -1.13 -1.44 -6.40
C ILE A 15 -1.26 -2.43 -5.27
N TRP A 16 -2.47 -2.93 -5.04
CA TRP A 16 -2.70 -3.97 -4.03
C TRP A 16 -3.68 -5.02 -4.55
N SER A 17 -3.51 -6.23 -4.06
CA SER A 17 -4.39 -7.36 -4.31
C SER A 17 -4.55 -8.17 -3.03
N GLN A 18 -5.78 -8.59 -2.73
CA GLN A 18 -6.09 -9.43 -1.58
C GLN A 18 -6.59 -10.79 -2.06
N GLU A 19 -5.91 -11.83 -1.61
CA GLU A 19 -6.37 -13.22 -1.62
C GLU A 19 -6.99 -13.57 -0.26
N LYS A 20 -7.57 -14.78 -0.13
CA LYS A 20 -8.28 -15.18 1.10
C LYS A 20 -7.42 -15.09 2.38
N ASP A 21 -6.12 -15.37 2.27
CA ASP A 21 -5.19 -15.45 3.40
C ASP A 21 -4.02 -14.47 3.28
N GLN A 22 -3.93 -13.71 2.19
CA GLN A 22 -2.76 -12.88 1.91
C GLN A 22 -3.18 -11.56 1.25
N VAL A 23 -2.52 -10.48 1.66
CA VAL A 23 -2.58 -9.18 0.97
C VAL A 23 -1.21 -8.88 0.38
N THR A 24 -1.17 -8.62 -0.92
CA THR A 24 0.04 -8.20 -1.64
C THR A 24 -0.07 -6.73 -1.98
N ILE A 25 0.95 -5.95 -1.65
CA ILE A 25 1.03 -4.51 -1.91
C ILE A 25 2.36 -4.25 -2.62
N SER A 26 2.30 -3.63 -3.80
CA SER A 26 3.47 -3.27 -4.58
C SER A 26 3.43 -1.77 -4.84
N PHE A 27 4.49 -1.05 -4.48
CA PHE A 27 4.56 0.39 -4.69
C PHE A 27 5.83 0.79 -5.42
N LEU A 28 5.75 1.88 -6.16
CA LEU A 28 6.88 2.43 -6.88
C LEU A 28 7.79 3.15 -5.91
N VAL A 29 9.07 2.79 -5.95
CA VAL A 29 10.13 3.46 -5.20
C VAL A 29 11.09 4.13 -6.18
N PRO A 30 11.69 5.27 -5.79
CA PRO A 30 12.77 5.88 -6.55
C PRO A 30 13.92 4.87 -6.80
N GLU A 31 14.56 4.94 -7.97
CA GLU A 31 15.62 3.99 -8.36
C GLU A 31 16.83 3.97 -7.40
N HIS A 32 17.04 5.08 -6.67
CA HIS A 32 18.10 5.22 -5.68
C HIS A 32 17.70 4.75 -4.27
N CYS A 33 16.47 4.30 -4.06
CA CYS A 33 16.02 3.81 -2.76
C CYS A 33 16.61 2.45 -2.47
N LYS A 34 17.32 2.36 -1.34
CA LYS A 34 17.83 1.09 -0.84
C LYS A 34 16.86 0.53 0.21
N PRO A 35 16.92 -0.77 0.51
CA PRO A 35 16.03 -1.39 1.49
C PRO A 35 16.09 -0.73 2.88
N LYS A 36 17.25 -0.17 3.24
CA LYS A 36 17.48 0.58 4.49
C LYS A 36 16.75 1.93 4.57
N ASP A 37 16.37 2.46 3.41
CA ASP A 37 15.65 3.72 3.26
C ASP A 37 14.14 3.47 3.19
N LEU A 38 13.71 2.20 3.21
CA LEU A 38 12.30 1.82 3.33
C LEU A 38 11.92 1.70 4.80
N ASP A 39 10.72 2.18 5.12
CA ASP A 39 10.07 2.03 6.42
C ASP A 39 8.77 1.26 6.19
N ILE A 40 8.76 0.00 6.62
CA ILE A 40 7.64 -0.91 6.48
C ILE A 40 7.29 -1.40 7.88
N GLU A 41 6.07 -1.15 8.32
CA GLU A 41 5.56 -1.60 9.61
C GLU A 41 4.20 -2.23 9.39
N ILE A 42 4.10 -3.48 9.84
CA ILE A 42 2.93 -4.33 9.67
C ILE A 42 2.50 -4.67 11.09
N GLU A 43 1.50 -3.95 11.58
CA GLU A 43 0.88 -4.14 12.89
C GLU A 43 -0.50 -4.77 12.70
N GLN A 44 -1.05 -5.37 13.76
CA GLN A 44 -2.39 -6.00 13.70
C GLN A 44 -3.51 -5.03 13.32
N GLN A 45 -3.33 -3.74 13.58
CA GLN A 45 -4.36 -2.72 13.33
C GLN A 45 -4.00 -1.77 12.19
N HIS A 46 -2.76 -1.78 11.70
CA HIS A 46 -2.37 -0.94 10.59
C HIS A 46 -1.14 -1.46 9.84
N VAL A 47 -1.11 -1.19 8.55
CA VAL A 47 0.05 -1.40 7.70
C VAL A 47 0.50 -0.06 7.16
N LYS A 48 1.77 0.27 7.38
CA LYS A 48 2.42 1.40 6.72
C LYS A 48 3.60 0.91 5.87
N ALA A 49 3.74 1.48 4.69
CA ALA A 49 4.87 1.26 3.82
C ALA A 49 5.28 2.58 3.18
N GLY A 50 6.56 2.89 3.21
CA GLY A 50 7.07 4.10 2.60
C GLY A 50 8.56 4.27 2.73
N LEU A 51 9.01 5.51 2.59
CA LEU A 51 10.40 5.88 2.72
C LEU A 51 10.68 6.45 4.11
N LYS A 52 11.79 6.02 4.70
CA LYS A 52 12.25 6.45 6.00
C LYS A 52 12.50 7.96 5.99
N GLY A 53 11.78 8.68 6.85
CA GLY A 53 11.86 10.13 6.97
C GLY A 53 10.99 10.92 5.98
N GLN A 54 10.17 10.25 5.17
CA GLN A 54 9.15 10.88 4.32
C GLN A 54 7.74 10.42 4.71
N GLU A 55 6.72 11.02 4.10
CA GLU A 55 5.35 10.53 4.25
C GLU A 55 5.23 9.10 3.70
N PRO A 56 4.54 8.20 4.46
CA PRO A 56 4.37 6.82 4.02
C PRO A 56 3.55 6.80 2.72
N VAL A 57 4.07 6.09 1.71
CA VAL A 57 3.42 5.91 0.40
C VAL A 57 2.08 5.19 0.57
N LEU A 58 1.99 4.33 1.56
CA LEU A 58 0.80 3.58 1.93
C LEU A 58 0.63 3.59 3.44
N LYS A 59 -0.57 3.96 3.90
CA LYS A 59 -1.02 3.80 5.28
C LYS A 59 -2.44 3.25 5.26
N VAL A 60 -2.60 2.01 5.67
CA VAL A 60 -3.88 1.31 5.75
C VAL A 60 -4.16 1.00 7.21
N SER A 61 -5.37 1.30 7.68
CA SER A 61 -5.85 0.83 8.98
C SER A 61 -6.69 -0.41 8.74
N ILE A 62 -6.38 -1.50 9.45
CA ILE A 62 -7.11 -2.75 9.36
C ILE A 62 -8.40 -2.55 10.16
N LEU A 63 -9.52 -2.40 9.45
CA LEU A 63 -10.81 -2.04 10.05
C LEU A 63 -11.51 -3.21 10.75
N GLU A 64 -11.05 -4.44 10.55
CA GLU A 64 -11.67 -5.63 11.14
C GLU A 64 -10.59 -6.56 11.71
N SER A 65 -10.62 -6.74 13.03
CA SER A 65 -9.89 -7.81 13.70
C SER A 65 -10.66 -9.11 13.48
N VAL A 66 -10.17 -9.95 12.55
CA VAL A 66 -10.63 -11.35 12.40
C VAL A 66 -10.12 -12.21 13.56
#